data_AF-A0A7X3VSD0-F1
#
_entry.id   AF-A0A7X3VSD0-F1
#
_cell.length_a   1.000
_cell.length_b   1.000
_cell.length_c   1.000
_cell.angle_alpha   90.00
_cell.angle_beta   90.00
_cell.angle_gamma   90.00
#
_symmetry.space_group_name_H-M   'P 1'
#
loop_
_entity.id
_entity.type
_entity.pdbx_description
1 polymer ?
#
loop_
_entity_poly.entity_id
_entity_poly.type
_entity_poly.pdbx_seq_one_letter_code
_entity_poly.pdbx_strand_id
1 'polypeptide(L)'
;MQKLVIEGKPTHTNSLGMQFVRIEPGSFMMGSENASLSDELTESKAHLRDGDWDEHPVHEVTLSTPFYIGVFQVTNAQYTVFDPTHRALQNLQDIGFSRDDDEAVVFVDWHDATRFCEWLSEKEGLPYRLPTEAEWEYACRAETTTHFHTGDTLPAEFHKNVGESWYPDTDRSRGAEEIVPLQVGQTPPNAWGVHDMHGNVEEWCQDWYGPYEPHPQVDPVGREAGLYRVTRGGSHSTLLCYLRSANRMGAVPEDRHWYIGFRVVCGEMPQTSATPAPKVALWGRGVKQELASSPAPEAPYFAEPLTFVKIPEGSNGPLFSAHNHVPAIAECPNGDMFAAWYSCVTERGRELTVAASRLRFGESEWEPAEPFWGPPDRNNHATSLWRNENGRIYHFNGLSAAATWGPLALVMRYSDDNGATWSKSRFISPEHRLRHMPIASVFRRQDGSI
;
A
#
# COMPACT_ATOMS: atom_id res chain seq x y z
N MET A 1 -7.20 -27.92 20.13
CA MET A 1 -8.34 -27.07 19.70
C MET A 1 -9.52 -27.33 20.62
N GLN A 2 -9.86 -26.36 21.48
CA GLN A 2 -11.26 -26.20 21.86
C GLN A 2 -11.98 -25.67 20.61
N LYS A 3 -13.17 -26.18 20.28
CA LYS A 3 -14.00 -25.49 19.28
C LYS A 3 -14.46 -24.16 19.88
N LEU A 4 -14.50 -23.12 19.06
CA LEU A 4 -15.10 -21.83 19.37
C LEU A 4 -16.49 -22.01 20.01
N VAL A 5 -16.53 -21.83 21.32
CA VAL A 5 -17.74 -21.48 22.07
C VAL A 5 -17.44 -20.18 22.82
N ILE A 6 -17.07 -19.14 22.06
CA ILE A 6 -17.33 -17.78 22.55
C ILE A 6 -18.86 -17.65 22.51
N GLU A 7 -19.47 -17.55 23.68
CA GLU A 7 -20.87 -17.94 23.97
C GLU A 7 -21.94 -16.98 23.42
N GLY A 8 -21.79 -16.50 22.18
CA GLY A 8 -22.66 -15.47 21.57
C GLY A 8 -22.60 -14.11 22.29
N LYS A 9 -21.53 -13.86 23.05
CA LYS A 9 -21.37 -12.62 23.82
C LYS A 9 -21.12 -11.44 22.87
N PRO A 10 -21.68 -10.24 23.16
CA PRO A 10 -21.44 -9.06 22.33
C PRO A 10 -19.98 -8.59 22.39
N THR A 11 -19.27 -8.88 23.47
CA THR A 11 -17.85 -8.52 23.67
C THR A 11 -17.06 -9.67 24.32
N HIS A 12 -15.74 -9.61 24.14
CA HIS A 12 -14.75 -10.52 24.71
C HIS A 12 -13.49 -9.75 25.13
N THR A 13 -12.76 -10.25 26.13
CA THR A 13 -11.43 -9.74 26.51
C THR A 13 -10.47 -10.91 26.62
N ASN A 14 -9.32 -10.82 25.93
CA ASN A 14 -8.35 -11.93 25.87
C ASN A 14 -7.30 -11.88 27.00
N SER A 15 -6.33 -12.81 26.99
CA SER A 15 -5.29 -12.90 28.02
C SER A 15 -4.27 -11.75 28.04
N LEU A 16 -4.30 -10.87 27.03
CA LEU A 16 -3.49 -9.64 26.94
C LEU A 16 -4.29 -8.38 27.33
N GLY A 17 -5.56 -8.52 27.72
CA GLY A 17 -6.45 -7.39 27.98
C GLY A 17 -6.99 -6.71 26.72
N MET A 18 -6.73 -7.26 25.52
CA MET A 18 -7.31 -6.75 24.28
C MET A 18 -8.83 -6.92 24.33
N GLN A 19 -9.56 -5.83 24.06
CA GLN A 19 -11.01 -5.84 23.98
C GLN A 19 -11.45 -6.14 22.54
N PHE A 20 -12.44 -7.01 22.40
CA PHE A 20 -13.04 -7.39 21.13
C PHE A 20 -14.55 -7.18 21.17
N VAL A 21 -15.11 -6.70 20.07
CA VAL A 21 -16.56 -6.64 19.84
C VAL A 21 -16.97 -7.62 18.74
N ARG A 22 -18.16 -8.19 18.90
CA ARG A 22 -18.76 -9.15 17.97
C ARG A 22 -19.39 -8.42 16.79
N ILE A 23 -18.98 -8.77 15.58
CA ILE A 23 -19.61 -8.36 14.33
C ILE A 23 -20.50 -9.52 13.84
N GLU A 24 -21.77 -9.23 13.54
CA GLU A 24 -22.73 -10.21 13.03
C GLU A 24 -22.66 -10.33 11.49
N PRO A 25 -23.22 -11.40 10.88
CA PRO A 25 -23.23 -11.55 9.43
C PRO A 25 -24.15 -10.52 8.75
N GLY A 26 -23.79 -10.13 7.53
CA GLY A 26 -24.60 -9.22 6.72
C GLY A 26 -23.94 -8.84 5.40
N SER A 27 -24.58 -7.94 4.67
CA SER A 27 -24.16 -7.49 3.34
C SER A 27 -24.00 -5.98 3.30
N PHE A 28 -23.04 -5.49 2.53
CA PHE A 28 -22.78 -4.06 2.32
C PHE A 28 -22.25 -3.78 0.90
N MET A 29 -22.24 -2.51 0.51
CA MET A 29 -21.58 -2.06 -0.71
C MET A 29 -20.14 -1.65 -0.39
N MET A 30 -19.17 -2.35 -0.97
CA MET A 30 -17.74 -2.14 -0.76
C MET A 30 -17.18 -1.19 -1.84
N GLY A 31 -16.30 -0.27 -1.45
CA GLY A 31 -15.77 0.79 -2.33
C GLY A 31 -16.56 2.10 -2.30
N SER A 32 -16.37 2.96 -3.31
CA SER A 32 -17.02 4.28 -3.39
C SER A 32 -17.74 4.53 -4.73
N GLU A 33 -18.99 4.99 -4.65
CA GLU A 33 -19.75 5.66 -5.73
C GLU A 33 -20.38 6.96 -5.18
N ASN A 34 -19.81 7.49 -4.09
CA ASN A 34 -20.38 8.61 -3.34
C ASN A 34 -20.24 9.94 -4.10
N ALA A 35 -20.95 10.97 -3.63
CA ALA A 35 -20.81 12.33 -4.16
C ALA A 35 -19.36 12.84 -4.05
N SER A 36 -18.96 13.73 -4.97
CA SER A 36 -17.62 14.29 -4.97
C SER A 36 -17.27 14.96 -3.63
N LEU A 37 -16.09 14.64 -3.11
CA LEU A 37 -15.52 15.11 -1.85
C LEU A 37 -15.46 16.65 -1.80
N SER A 38 -15.67 17.20 -0.61
CA SER A 38 -15.59 18.64 -0.41
C SER A 38 -14.17 19.19 -0.58
N ASP A 39 -14.06 20.49 -0.82
CA ASP A 39 -12.78 21.21 -0.85
C ASP A 39 -12.07 21.22 0.52
N GLU A 40 -12.76 20.90 1.61
CA GLU A 40 -12.17 20.64 2.92
C GLU A 40 -11.49 19.27 2.97
N LEU A 41 -12.18 18.20 2.53
CA LEU A 41 -11.63 16.84 2.55
C LEU A 41 -10.40 16.67 1.65
N THR A 42 -10.34 17.44 0.56
CA THR A 42 -9.30 17.36 -0.47
C THR A 42 -8.22 18.45 -0.35
N GLU A 43 -8.34 19.41 0.59
CA GLU A 43 -7.61 20.69 0.54
C GLU A 43 -7.69 21.38 -0.84
N SER A 44 -8.88 21.37 -1.45
CA SER A 44 -9.15 21.88 -2.82
C SER A 44 -8.35 21.18 -3.95
N LYS A 45 -7.70 20.04 -3.69
CA LYS A 45 -7.00 19.24 -4.72
C LYS A 45 -8.02 18.58 -5.63
N ALA A 46 -8.30 19.23 -6.77
CA ALA A 46 -9.37 18.82 -7.69
C ALA A 46 -9.27 17.36 -8.21
N HIS A 47 -8.09 16.76 -8.23
CA HIS A 47 -7.86 15.37 -8.65
C HIS A 47 -8.22 14.30 -7.60
N LEU A 48 -8.47 14.71 -6.35
CA LEU A 48 -8.94 13.83 -5.27
C LEU A 48 -10.46 13.94 -5.04
N ARG A 49 -11.16 14.75 -5.86
CA ARG A 49 -12.58 15.05 -5.63
C ARG A 49 -13.51 13.86 -5.80
N ASP A 50 -13.15 12.85 -6.59
CA ASP A 50 -14.04 11.69 -6.82
C ASP A 50 -13.59 10.43 -6.04
N GLY A 51 -12.63 10.58 -5.12
CA GLY A 51 -11.97 9.48 -4.43
C GLY A 51 -10.79 8.92 -5.21
N ASP A 52 -10.25 7.80 -4.74
CA ASP A 52 -9.10 7.13 -5.35
C ASP A 52 -9.56 6.05 -6.34
N TRP A 53 -8.87 5.93 -7.47
CA TRP A 53 -9.32 5.19 -8.66
C TRP A 53 -9.58 3.69 -8.42
N ASP A 54 -9.02 3.10 -7.36
CA ASP A 54 -9.06 1.68 -7.03
C ASP A 54 -10.13 1.33 -5.98
N GLU A 55 -10.86 2.33 -5.47
CA GLU A 55 -12.11 2.15 -4.72
C GLU A 55 -13.27 1.65 -5.60
N HIS A 56 -13.02 1.48 -6.90
CA HIS A 56 -13.98 1.06 -7.92
C HIS A 56 -13.63 -0.33 -8.51
N PRO A 57 -14.61 -1.06 -9.06
CA PRO A 57 -16.05 -0.79 -8.99
C PRO A 57 -16.64 -1.04 -7.59
N VAL A 58 -17.72 -0.32 -7.27
CA VAL A 58 -18.56 -0.67 -6.12
C VAL A 58 -19.24 -2.00 -6.38
N HIS A 59 -19.24 -2.87 -5.37
CA HIS A 59 -19.79 -4.21 -5.47
C HIS A 59 -20.39 -4.65 -4.12
N GLU A 60 -21.36 -5.55 -4.17
CA GLU A 60 -21.99 -6.12 -2.97
C GLU A 60 -21.07 -7.18 -2.36
N VAL A 61 -20.77 -7.05 -1.07
CA VAL A 61 -20.03 -8.07 -0.31
C VAL A 61 -20.90 -8.55 0.84
N THR A 62 -21.04 -9.88 0.95
CA THR A 62 -21.73 -10.54 2.07
C THR A 62 -20.72 -11.28 2.94
N LEU A 63 -20.68 -10.95 4.22
CA LEU A 63 -19.95 -11.71 5.24
C LEU A 63 -20.94 -12.69 5.89
N SER A 64 -20.76 -13.99 5.64
CA SER A 64 -21.73 -15.04 6.01
C SER A 64 -21.51 -15.60 7.42
N THR A 65 -20.30 -15.45 7.97
CA THR A 65 -19.95 -15.89 9.32
C THR A 65 -19.62 -14.71 10.25
N PRO A 66 -20.07 -14.74 11.52
CA PRO A 66 -19.75 -13.70 12.48
C PRO A 66 -18.31 -13.84 12.98
N PHE A 67 -17.67 -12.71 13.25
CA PHE A 67 -16.31 -12.62 13.75
C PHE A 67 -16.23 -11.66 14.94
N TYR A 68 -15.10 -11.66 15.65
CA TYR A 68 -14.80 -10.65 16.67
C TYR A 68 -13.67 -9.77 16.16
N ILE A 69 -13.81 -8.46 16.22
CA ILE A 69 -12.75 -7.51 15.83
C ILE A 69 -12.22 -6.77 17.07
N GLY A 70 -10.92 -6.49 17.08
CA GLY A 70 -10.28 -5.66 18.08
C GLY A 70 -10.91 -4.27 18.11
N VAL A 71 -11.38 -3.85 19.28
CA VAL A 71 -11.99 -2.53 19.52
C VAL A 71 -11.01 -1.40 19.20
N PHE A 72 -9.71 -1.66 19.38
CA PHE A 72 -8.58 -0.77 19.15
C PHE A 72 -7.53 -1.43 18.24
N GLN A 73 -6.56 -0.66 17.74
CA GLN A 73 -5.30 -1.20 17.23
C GLN A 73 -4.51 -1.94 18.33
N VAL A 74 -3.61 -2.85 17.96
CA VAL A 74 -2.71 -3.53 18.91
C VAL A 74 -1.75 -2.51 19.52
N THR A 75 -1.62 -2.49 20.85
CA THR A 75 -0.73 -1.53 21.53
C THR A 75 0.69 -2.05 21.75
N ASN A 76 1.61 -1.13 22.02
CA ASN A 76 2.98 -1.42 22.46
C ASN A 76 3.06 -2.43 23.62
N ALA A 77 2.26 -2.28 24.66
CA ALA A 77 2.21 -3.22 25.78
C ALA A 77 1.78 -4.62 25.34
N GLN A 78 0.82 -4.73 24.43
CA GLN A 78 0.30 -6.02 23.94
C GLN A 78 1.34 -6.71 23.03
N TYR A 79 1.90 -5.97 22.06
CA TYR A 79 2.91 -6.50 21.15
C TYR A 79 4.21 -6.91 21.86
N THR A 80 4.62 -6.17 22.90
CA THR A 80 5.85 -6.49 23.65
C THR A 80 5.75 -7.70 24.59
N VAL A 81 4.56 -8.31 24.74
CA VAL A 81 4.39 -9.65 25.35
C VAL A 81 4.68 -10.77 24.34
N PHE A 82 4.52 -10.50 23.04
CA PHE A 82 4.93 -11.40 21.95
C PHE A 82 6.43 -11.24 21.65
N ASP A 83 6.87 -10.01 21.38
CA ASP A 83 8.27 -9.67 21.10
C ASP A 83 8.78 -8.56 22.03
N PRO A 84 9.41 -8.91 23.15
CA PRO A 84 10.03 -7.95 24.06
C PRO A 84 11.15 -7.12 23.41
N THR A 85 11.74 -7.55 22.28
CA THR A 85 12.80 -6.80 21.60
C THR A 85 12.27 -5.55 20.91
N HIS A 86 10.96 -5.51 20.60
CA HIS A 86 10.30 -4.34 20.03
C HIS A 86 10.40 -3.08 20.91
N ARG A 87 10.62 -3.23 22.24
CA ARG A 87 10.91 -2.09 23.14
C ARG A 87 12.18 -1.32 22.76
N ALA A 88 13.08 -1.93 21.98
CA ALA A 88 14.19 -1.21 21.39
C ALA A 88 13.73 -0.25 20.29
N LEU A 89 12.75 -0.61 19.44
CA LEU A 89 12.29 0.22 18.32
C LEU A 89 11.58 1.51 18.77
N GLN A 90 10.86 1.44 19.90
CA GLN A 90 10.30 2.60 20.63
C GLN A 90 11.36 3.66 21.01
N ASN A 91 12.64 3.26 21.10
CA ASN A 91 13.76 4.07 21.57
C ASN A 91 14.88 4.27 20.53
N LEU A 92 14.92 3.46 19.46
CA LEU A 92 16.00 3.45 18.45
C LEU A 92 15.80 4.44 17.30
N GLN A 93 14.65 5.13 17.26
CA GLN A 93 14.29 5.99 16.14
C GLN A 93 13.97 7.39 16.63
N ASP A 94 14.82 8.35 16.26
CA ASP A 94 14.63 9.79 16.49
C ASP A 94 13.34 10.36 15.85
N ILE A 95 12.67 9.54 15.04
CA ILE A 95 11.34 9.71 14.43
C ILE A 95 10.22 9.79 15.49
N GLY A 96 10.40 9.16 16.66
CA GLY A 96 9.71 9.54 17.91
C GLY A 96 8.21 9.26 18.09
N PHE A 97 7.52 8.61 17.14
CA PHE A 97 6.16 8.08 17.33
C PHE A 97 6.15 6.75 18.11
N SER A 98 5.01 6.41 18.71
CA SER A 98 4.74 5.11 19.39
C SER A 98 5.80 4.76 20.45
N ARG A 99 5.85 5.58 21.50
CA ARG A 99 6.77 5.46 22.64
C ARG A 99 6.11 4.85 23.86
N ASP A 100 4.85 5.18 24.13
CA ASP A 100 4.16 4.77 25.36
C ASP A 100 3.37 3.46 25.17
N ASP A 101 3.12 2.76 26.29
CA ASP A 101 2.66 1.36 26.31
C ASP A 101 1.21 1.16 25.80
N ASP A 102 0.39 2.21 25.79
CA ASP A 102 -0.98 2.25 25.28
C ASP A 102 -1.12 2.94 23.91
N GLU A 103 0.00 3.27 23.26
CA GLU A 103 0.03 3.68 21.85
C GLU A 103 -0.03 2.50 20.90
N ALA A 104 -0.65 2.70 19.72
CA ALA A 104 -0.70 1.72 18.64
C ALA A 104 0.71 1.33 18.20
N VAL A 105 0.97 0.02 18.07
CA VAL A 105 2.27 -0.49 17.63
C VAL A 105 2.49 -0.18 16.15
N VAL A 106 3.68 0.32 15.82
CA VAL A 106 4.12 0.63 14.45
C VAL A 106 5.53 0.06 14.21
N PHE A 107 6.14 0.27 13.04
CA PHE A 107 7.40 -0.40 12.65
C PHE A 107 7.33 -1.95 12.61
N VAL A 108 6.11 -2.48 12.50
CA VAL A 108 5.82 -3.90 12.26
C VAL A 108 5.48 -4.11 10.78
N ASP A 109 6.13 -5.08 10.14
CA ASP A 109 5.76 -5.46 8.78
C ASP A 109 4.57 -6.43 8.77
N TRP A 110 4.05 -6.76 7.58
CA TRP A 110 2.88 -7.64 7.45
C TRP A 110 3.14 -9.04 8.04
N HIS A 111 4.37 -9.52 7.94
CA HIS A 111 4.77 -10.80 8.51
C HIS A 111 4.89 -10.73 10.03
N ASP A 112 5.33 -9.60 10.60
CA ASP A 112 5.36 -9.38 12.06
C ASP A 112 3.96 -9.38 12.65
N ALA A 113 3.04 -8.64 12.03
CA ALA A 113 1.63 -8.59 12.41
C ALA A 113 0.94 -9.96 12.29
N THR A 114 1.23 -10.71 11.22
CA THR A 114 0.74 -12.08 11.05
C THR A 114 1.28 -13.02 12.13
N ARG A 115 2.58 -12.98 12.44
CA ARG A 115 3.18 -13.85 13.48
C ARG A 115 2.67 -13.54 14.89
N PHE A 116 2.32 -12.28 15.19
CA PHE A 116 1.63 -11.94 16.44
C PHE A 116 0.29 -12.68 16.54
N CYS A 117 -0.49 -12.72 15.45
CA CYS A 117 -1.78 -13.41 15.41
C CYS A 117 -1.65 -14.93 15.50
N GLU A 118 -0.65 -15.51 14.81
CA GLU A 118 -0.31 -16.94 14.92
C GLU A 118 0.06 -17.33 16.35
N TRP A 119 0.97 -16.58 16.99
CA TRP A 119 1.37 -16.79 18.38
C TRP A 119 0.20 -16.63 19.36
N LEU A 120 -0.66 -15.63 19.17
CA LEU A 120 -1.84 -15.42 20.00
C LEU A 120 -2.83 -16.59 19.84
N SER A 121 -2.91 -17.17 18.65
CA SER A 121 -3.70 -18.38 18.37
C SER A 121 -3.16 -19.62 19.07
N GLU A 122 -1.84 -19.83 19.06
CA GLU A 122 -1.20 -20.92 19.81
C GLU A 122 -1.36 -20.74 21.33
N LYS A 123 -1.25 -19.51 21.81
CA LYS A 123 -1.35 -19.12 23.23
C LYS A 123 -2.72 -19.41 23.83
N GLU A 124 -3.80 -19.12 23.10
CA GLU A 124 -5.18 -19.21 23.63
C GLU A 124 -6.00 -20.35 23.01
N GLY A 125 -5.56 -20.94 21.90
CA GLY A 125 -6.29 -22.00 21.20
C GLY A 125 -7.51 -21.53 20.41
N LEU A 126 -7.55 -20.25 20.04
CA LEU A 126 -8.59 -19.57 19.25
C LEU A 126 -7.96 -19.07 17.92
N PRO A 127 -8.72 -18.96 16.81
CA PRO A 127 -8.18 -18.48 15.54
C PRO A 127 -8.10 -16.94 15.53
N TYR A 128 -6.95 -16.40 15.90
CA TYR A 128 -6.61 -14.99 15.74
C TYR A 128 -5.86 -14.75 14.43
N ARG A 129 -6.22 -13.69 13.70
CA ARG A 129 -5.67 -13.33 12.38
C ARG A 129 -5.81 -11.84 12.11
N LEU A 130 -5.24 -11.36 11.01
CA LEU A 130 -5.60 -10.06 10.44
C LEU A 130 -7.05 -10.11 9.89
N PRO A 131 -7.76 -8.97 9.87
CA PRO A 131 -9.02 -8.86 9.13
C PRO A 131 -8.79 -9.05 7.63
N THR A 132 -9.81 -9.49 6.89
CA THR A 132 -9.85 -9.24 5.45
C THR A 132 -10.17 -7.77 5.17
N GLU A 133 -9.83 -7.27 3.97
CA GLU A 133 -10.15 -5.91 3.53
C GLU A 133 -11.67 -5.64 3.64
N ALA A 134 -12.49 -6.66 3.36
CA ALA A 134 -13.94 -6.59 3.48
C ALA A 134 -14.46 -6.60 4.92
N GLU A 135 -13.89 -7.43 5.80
CA GLU A 135 -14.21 -7.40 7.24
C GLU A 135 -13.83 -6.04 7.84
N TRP A 136 -12.70 -5.47 7.41
CA TRP A 136 -12.26 -4.14 7.83
C TRP A 136 -13.23 -3.06 7.34
N GLU A 137 -13.60 -3.04 6.06
CA GLU A 137 -14.52 -2.01 5.53
C GLU A 137 -15.92 -2.11 6.17
N TYR A 138 -16.43 -3.33 6.33
CA TYR A 138 -17.71 -3.58 7.00
C TYR A 138 -17.67 -3.07 8.45
N ALA A 139 -16.64 -3.45 9.22
CA ALA A 139 -16.44 -3.02 10.59
C ALA A 139 -16.16 -1.51 10.73
N CYS A 140 -15.55 -0.87 9.72
CA CYS A 140 -15.33 0.58 9.68
C CYS A 140 -16.66 1.33 9.51
N ARG A 141 -17.43 0.94 8.48
CA ARG A 141 -18.72 1.57 8.12
C ARG A 141 -19.76 1.45 9.21
N ALA A 142 -19.88 0.29 9.85
CA ALA A 142 -20.92 0.01 10.86
C ALA A 142 -22.30 0.51 10.41
N GLU A 143 -22.78 -0.06 9.31
CA GLU A 143 -24.04 0.26 8.60
C GLU A 143 -24.06 1.57 7.77
N THR A 144 -23.04 2.44 7.81
CA THR A 144 -23.05 3.67 6.98
C THR A 144 -22.60 3.47 5.53
N THR A 145 -23.26 4.18 4.61
CA THR A 145 -22.85 4.30 3.19
C THR A 145 -22.07 5.59 2.90
N THR A 146 -22.06 6.54 3.84
CA THR A 146 -21.38 7.84 3.75
C THR A 146 -19.85 7.71 3.72
N HIS A 147 -19.13 8.81 3.47
CA HIS A 147 -17.66 8.79 3.39
C HIS A 147 -16.96 8.30 4.68
N PHE A 148 -17.58 8.55 5.84
CA PHE A 148 -17.12 8.13 7.16
C PHE A 148 -18.29 7.50 7.94
N HIS A 149 -18.01 6.87 9.09
CA HIS A 149 -19.04 6.43 10.04
C HIS A 149 -19.70 7.60 10.79
N THR A 150 -19.13 8.81 10.66
CA THR A 150 -19.65 10.07 11.21
C THR A 150 -20.56 10.83 10.22
N GLY A 151 -20.74 10.30 9.01
CA GLY A 151 -21.41 10.97 7.89
C GLY A 151 -20.42 11.33 6.79
N ASP A 152 -20.69 12.42 6.06
CA ASP A 152 -19.86 12.87 4.93
C ASP A 152 -18.77 13.88 5.33
N THR A 153 -18.60 14.12 6.64
CA THR A 153 -17.49 14.88 7.23
C THR A 153 -16.90 14.12 8.42
N LEU A 154 -15.62 14.38 8.72
CA LEU A 154 -14.90 13.77 9.83
C LEU A 154 -14.63 14.84 10.92
N PRO A 155 -15.13 14.68 12.16
CA PRO A 155 -14.94 15.65 13.24
C PRO A 155 -13.47 15.89 13.63
N ALA A 156 -13.17 17.07 14.14
CA ALA A 156 -11.80 17.51 14.47
C ALA A 156 -11.08 16.65 15.54
N GLU A 157 -11.82 15.87 16.33
CA GLU A 157 -11.25 14.93 17.31
C GLU A 157 -10.53 13.73 16.69
N PHE A 158 -10.77 13.44 15.40
CA PHE A 158 -10.04 12.44 14.60
C PHE A 158 -8.78 13.01 13.93
N HIS A 159 -8.59 14.34 13.92
CA HIS A 159 -7.60 15.01 13.06
C HIS A 159 -6.17 14.96 13.66
N LYS A 160 -5.42 13.88 13.39
CA LYS A 160 -4.02 13.73 13.83
C LYS A 160 -3.01 14.21 12.77
N ASN A 161 -2.46 15.43 12.96
CA ASN A 161 -1.48 16.07 12.05
C ASN A 161 -1.89 16.12 10.57
N VAL A 162 -3.18 16.40 10.29
CA VAL A 162 -3.75 16.36 8.93
C VAL A 162 -2.95 17.22 7.94
N GLY A 163 -2.66 16.67 6.75
CA GLY A 163 -1.86 17.30 5.70
C GLY A 163 -0.85 16.36 5.03
N GLU A 164 -0.11 16.89 4.04
CA GLU A 164 1.14 16.27 3.57
C GLU A 164 2.26 16.49 4.60
N SER A 165 2.89 15.41 5.07
CA SER A 165 4.04 15.48 5.98
C SER A 165 5.37 15.23 5.27
N TRP A 166 6.37 16.03 5.63
CA TRP A 166 7.76 15.84 5.22
C TRP A 166 8.61 15.19 6.32
N TYR A 167 8.05 14.95 7.50
CA TYR A 167 8.79 14.49 8.67
C TYR A 167 9.44 13.10 8.42
N PRO A 168 10.73 12.87 8.76
CA PRO A 168 11.64 13.73 9.55
C PRO A 168 12.61 14.61 8.72
N ASP A 169 12.25 15.11 7.53
CA ASP A 169 13.10 16.05 6.77
C ASP A 169 13.32 17.37 7.54
N THR A 170 14.57 17.66 7.89
CA THR A 170 14.97 18.83 8.70
C THR A 170 14.78 20.17 8.00
N ASP A 171 14.72 20.18 6.66
CA ASP A 171 14.62 21.39 5.85
C ASP A 171 13.15 21.71 5.49
N ARG A 172 12.24 20.73 5.64
CA ARG A 172 10.87 20.78 5.06
C ARG A 172 9.73 20.45 6.02
N SER A 173 9.98 19.70 7.09
CA SER A 173 8.95 19.37 8.09
C SER A 173 8.78 20.50 9.12
N ARG A 174 7.69 20.44 9.90
CA ARG A 174 7.53 21.22 11.15
C ARG A 174 8.32 20.63 12.32
N GLY A 175 9.23 19.68 12.06
CA GLY A 175 10.02 19.00 13.07
C GLY A 175 9.13 18.26 14.08
N ALA A 176 9.44 18.41 15.37
CA ALA A 176 8.72 17.72 16.45
C ALA A 176 7.24 18.12 16.57
N GLU A 177 6.79 19.21 15.94
CA GLU A 177 5.37 19.60 15.90
C GLU A 177 4.50 18.66 15.04
N GLU A 178 5.12 17.82 14.20
CA GLU A 178 4.41 16.77 13.44
C GLU A 178 4.26 15.45 14.22
N ILE A 179 4.92 15.33 15.38
CA ILE A 179 4.84 14.14 16.24
C ILE A 179 3.59 14.25 17.11
N VAL A 180 2.67 13.29 16.96
CA VAL A 180 1.38 13.24 17.65
C VAL A 180 1.22 11.94 18.42
N PRO A 181 0.53 11.93 19.58
CA PRO A 181 0.26 10.70 20.32
C PRO A 181 -0.56 9.71 19.51
N LEU A 182 -0.09 8.47 19.44
CA LEU A 182 -0.75 7.33 18.79
C LEU A 182 -1.52 6.45 19.79
N GLN A 183 -1.74 6.98 21.00
CA GLN A 183 -2.65 6.42 22.02
C GLN A 183 -3.99 6.03 21.37
N VAL A 184 -4.43 4.79 21.65
CA VAL A 184 -5.68 4.23 21.11
C VAL A 184 -6.90 4.68 21.92
N GLY A 185 -8.08 4.52 21.33
CA GLY A 185 -9.37 4.80 21.94
C GLY A 185 -9.69 6.27 22.18
N GLN A 186 -8.91 7.18 21.59
CA GLN A 186 -9.07 8.63 21.79
C GLN A 186 -10.15 9.23 20.88
N THR A 187 -10.45 8.59 19.74
CA THR A 187 -11.57 8.96 18.88
C THR A 187 -12.88 8.32 19.38
N PRO A 188 -14.06 8.94 19.19
CA PRO A 188 -15.33 8.28 19.45
C PRO A 188 -15.53 7.02 18.59
N PRO A 189 -16.13 5.95 19.12
CA PRO A 189 -16.36 4.73 18.36
C PRO A 189 -17.49 4.90 17.34
N ASN A 190 -17.52 4.00 16.36
CA ASN A 190 -18.64 3.84 15.45
C ASN A 190 -19.85 3.14 16.11
N ALA A 191 -20.93 2.92 15.33
CA ALA A 191 -22.18 2.33 15.82
C ALA A 191 -22.03 0.92 16.42
N TRP A 192 -20.94 0.19 16.10
CA TRP A 192 -20.63 -1.13 16.63
C TRP A 192 -19.55 -1.11 17.73
N GLY A 193 -19.15 0.07 18.22
CA GLY A 193 -18.21 0.19 19.32
C GLY A 193 -16.73 0.07 18.93
N VAL A 194 -16.39 0.12 17.64
CA VAL A 194 -15.00 0.07 17.17
C VAL A 194 -14.42 1.48 17.09
N HIS A 195 -13.24 1.69 17.67
CA HIS A 195 -12.53 2.98 17.71
C HIS A 195 -11.45 3.09 16.63
N ASP A 196 -11.07 4.34 16.33
CA ASP A 196 -9.90 4.72 15.52
C ASP A 196 -9.93 4.14 14.08
N MET A 197 -11.12 3.95 13.52
CA MET A 197 -11.31 3.43 12.14
C MET A 197 -11.09 4.48 11.04
N HIS A 198 -10.81 5.74 11.41
CA HIS A 198 -10.55 6.87 10.51
C HIS A 198 -9.25 7.57 10.94
N GLY A 199 -8.13 6.85 10.87
CA GLY A 199 -6.79 7.33 11.18
C GLY A 199 -6.15 6.66 12.40
N ASN A 200 -5.47 7.45 13.21
CA ASN A 200 -4.42 6.99 14.12
C ASN A 200 -3.22 6.38 13.37
N VAL A 201 -3.34 5.13 12.90
CA VAL A 201 -2.34 4.41 12.09
C VAL A 201 -3.04 3.59 11.02
N GLU A 202 -2.41 3.43 9.85
CA GLU A 202 -2.87 2.51 8.81
C GLU A 202 -2.81 1.07 9.34
N GLU A 203 -3.74 0.21 8.91
CA GLU A 203 -3.86 -1.14 9.47
C GLU A 203 -3.64 -2.23 8.40
N TRP A 204 -2.70 -3.14 8.66
CA TRP A 204 -2.49 -4.33 7.81
C TRP A 204 -3.75 -5.23 7.75
N CYS A 205 -4.18 -5.54 6.53
CA CYS A 205 -5.18 -6.57 6.26
C CYS A 205 -4.53 -7.85 5.70
N GLN A 206 -5.28 -8.95 5.67
CA GLN A 206 -4.81 -10.27 5.22
C GLN A 206 -4.57 -10.35 3.70
N ASP A 207 -5.26 -9.51 2.93
CA ASP A 207 -5.42 -9.59 1.47
C ASP A 207 -4.15 -9.21 0.69
N TRP A 208 -3.95 -9.86 -0.46
CA TRP A 208 -3.09 -9.29 -1.51
C TRP A 208 -3.85 -8.21 -2.26
N TYR A 209 -3.27 -7.02 -2.35
CA TYR A 209 -3.86 -5.89 -3.05
C TYR A 209 -4.02 -6.15 -4.55
N GLY A 210 -5.13 -5.64 -5.10
CA GLY A 210 -5.43 -5.58 -6.52
C GLY A 210 -6.77 -4.88 -6.74
N PRO A 211 -7.19 -4.66 -8.00
CA PRO A 211 -8.47 -4.04 -8.31
C PRO A 211 -9.64 -4.89 -7.78
N TYR A 212 -10.79 -4.26 -7.52
CA TYR A 212 -12.03 -4.98 -7.24
C TYR A 212 -12.58 -5.69 -8.49
N GLU A 213 -13.46 -6.68 -8.29
CA GLU A 213 -14.22 -7.33 -9.37
C GLU A 213 -15.67 -6.79 -9.39
N PRO A 214 -16.30 -6.58 -10.56
CA PRO A 214 -17.60 -5.90 -10.69
C PRO A 214 -18.82 -6.77 -10.30
N HIS A 215 -18.63 -7.87 -9.58
CA HIS A 215 -19.70 -8.82 -9.24
C HIS A 215 -19.80 -9.01 -7.73
N PRO A 216 -21.00 -9.37 -7.20
CA PRO A 216 -21.15 -9.69 -5.79
C PRO A 216 -20.17 -10.76 -5.31
N GLN A 217 -19.76 -10.66 -4.05
CA GLN A 217 -18.83 -11.59 -3.40
C GLN A 217 -19.39 -12.05 -2.05
N VAL A 218 -18.99 -13.26 -1.65
CA VAL A 218 -19.31 -13.83 -0.32
C VAL A 218 -17.98 -14.17 0.35
N ASP A 219 -17.79 -13.70 1.58
CA ASP A 219 -16.58 -13.85 2.41
C ASP A 219 -15.26 -13.74 1.61
N PRO A 220 -14.97 -12.61 0.93
CA PRO A 220 -13.79 -12.50 0.09
C PRO A 220 -12.48 -12.44 0.89
N VAL A 221 -11.42 -12.99 0.28
CA VAL A 221 -10.07 -13.16 0.87
C VAL A 221 -8.96 -12.57 -0.03
N GLY A 222 -9.32 -11.60 -0.86
CA GLY A 222 -8.41 -10.84 -1.71
C GLY A 222 -7.94 -11.59 -2.96
N ARG A 223 -6.80 -11.16 -3.50
CA ARG A 223 -6.14 -11.82 -4.64
C ARG A 223 -5.30 -13.02 -4.15
N GLU A 224 -5.09 -14.03 -4.99
CA GLU A 224 -4.23 -15.19 -4.69
C GLU A 224 -2.75 -14.81 -4.48
N ALA A 225 -2.30 -13.78 -5.19
CA ALA A 225 -0.96 -13.25 -5.16
C ALA A 225 -0.95 -11.76 -5.55
N GLY A 226 0.06 -11.03 -5.07
CA GLY A 226 0.28 -9.63 -5.40
C GLY A 226 1.71 -9.17 -5.09
N LEU A 227 1.96 -7.87 -5.27
CA LEU A 227 3.22 -7.21 -4.88
C LEU A 227 3.11 -6.46 -3.54
N TYR A 228 1.88 -6.15 -3.11
CA TYR A 228 1.57 -5.34 -1.94
C TYR A 228 0.47 -6.02 -1.12
N ARG A 229 0.52 -5.85 0.20
CA ARG A 229 -0.58 -6.17 1.11
C ARG A 229 -1.43 -4.93 1.31
N VAL A 230 -2.73 -5.15 1.50
CA VAL A 230 -3.68 -4.07 1.76
C VAL A 230 -3.39 -3.42 3.12
N THR A 231 -3.40 -2.09 3.17
CA THR A 231 -3.54 -1.30 4.40
C THR A 231 -4.79 -0.42 4.32
N ARG A 232 -5.37 -0.09 5.48
CA ARG A 232 -6.68 0.59 5.58
C ARG A 232 -6.74 1.67 6.66
N GLY A 233 -7.73 2.56 6.53
CA GLY A 233 -8.10 3.59 7.52
C GLY A 233 -7.30 4.88 7.49
N GLY A 234 -6.21 4.91 6.72
CA GLY A 234 -5.25 6.02 6.77
C GLY A 234 -4.53 6.12 8.11
N SER A 235 -3.68 7.14 8.24
CA SER A 235 -2.83 7.35 9.41
C SER A 235 -2.88 8.80 9.87
N HIS A 236 -2.25 9.10 11.01
CA HIS A 236 -1.79 10.46 11.24
C HIS A 236 -0.93 10.96 10.06
N SER A 237 -0.85 12.28 9.85
CA SER A 237 -0.09 12.86 8.73
C SER A 237 -0.63 12.47 7.33
N THR A 238 -1.95 12.57 7.15
CA THR A 238 -2.58 12.40 5.83
C THR A 238 -3.73 13.39 5.63
N LEU A 239 -4.21 13.54 4.39
CA LEU A 239 -5.41 14.34 4.07
C LEU A 239 -6.68 13.60 4.51
N LEU A 240 -7.74 14.33 4.88
CA LEU A 240 -9.00 13.73 5.33
C LEU A 240 -9.64 12.79 4.29
N CYS A 241 -9.39 13.01 3.00
CA CYS A 241 -9.81 12.08 1.94
C CYS A 241 -9.19 10.67 2.05
N TYR A 242 -8.00 10.53 2.66
CA TYR A 242 -7.36 9.22 2.91
C TYR A 242 -7.78 8.61 4.27
N LEU A 243 -8.73 9.24 4.99
CA LEU A 243 -9.30 8.71 6.23
C LEU A 243 -10.72 8.14 6.02
N ARG A 244 -11.21 8.06 4.77
CA ARG A 244 -12.56 7.60 4.44
C ARG A 244 -12.70 6.09 4.62
N SER A 245 -13.90 5.61 4.94
CA SER A 245 -14.22 4.18 5.06
C SER A 245 -13.81 3.36 3.82
N ALA A 246 -13.91 3.97 2.64
CA ALA A 246 -13.63 3.34 1.35
C ALA A 246 -12.16 3.42 0.90
N ASN A 247 -11.36 4.38 1.35
CA ASN A 247 -9.99 4.61 0.82
C ASN A 247 -9.08 3.39 1.05
N ARG A 248 -8.36 3.01 0.00
CA ARG A 248 -7.56 1.79 -0.08
C ARG A 248 -6.10 2.16 -0.17
N MET A 249 -5.28 1.47 0.61
CA MET A 249 -3.84 1.73 0.67
C MET A 249 -3.11 0.39 0.60
N GLY A 250 -1.79 0.42 0.42
CA GLY A 250 -1.03 -0.80 0.39
C GLY A 250 0.47 -0.59 0.40
N ALA A 251 1.16 -1.52 1.03
CA ALA A 251 2.61 -1.48 1.19
C ALA A 251 3.23 -2.83 0.84
N VAL A 252 4.54 -2.82 0.59
CA VAL A 252 5.33 -4.03 0.37
C VAL A 252 5.28 -4.89 1.64
N PRO A 253 5.10 -6.24 1.59
CA PRO A 253 4.86 -7.05 2.79
C PRO A 253 5.95 -6.95 3.87
N GLU A 254 7.19 -6.70 3.44
CA GLU A 254 8.39 -6.55 4.27
C GLU A 254 8.65 -5.09 4.71
N ASP A 255 7.73 -4.16 4.42
CA ASP A 255 7.85 -2.74 4.75
C ASP A 255 7.46 -2.44 6.21
N ARG A 256 8.15 -1.50 6.85
CA ARG A 256 7.95 -1.11 8.25
C ARG A 256 8.30 0.34 8.48
N HIS A 257 7.31 1.13 8.87
CA HIS A 257 7.47 2.55 9.19
C HIS A 257 6.45 3.01 10.25
N TRP A 258 6.52 4.27 10.65
CA TRP A 258 5.74 4.83 11.77
C TRP A 258 4.25 5.05 11.47
N TYR A 259 3.81 4.82 10.23
CA TYR A 259 2.40 5.01 9.83
C TYR A 259 1.56 3.74 9.83
N ILE A 260 2.15 2.53 9.81
CA ILE A 260 1.40 1.26 9.74
C ILE A 260 1.52 0.52 11.07
N GLY A 261 0.36 0.16 11.63
CA GLY A 261 0.16 -0.84 12.65
C GLY A 261 -0.84 -1.90 12.19
N PHE A 262 -1.63 -2.46 13.12
CA PHE A 262 -2.69 -3.41 12.79
C PHE A 262 -3.71 -3.54 13.93
N ARG A 263 -4.88 -4.09 13.62
CA ARG A 263 -5.79 -4.71 14.61
C ARG A 263 -6.03 -6.18 14.27
N VAL A 264 -6.63 -6.90 15.20
CA VAL A 264 -6.77 -8.37 15.14
C VAL A 264 -8.24 -8.77 15.05
N VAL A 265 -8.53 -9.78 14.25
CA VAL A 265 -9.80 -10.51 14.23
C VAL A 265 -9.64 -11.86 14.95
N CYS A 266 -10.64 -12.25 15.73
CA CYS A 266 -10.82 -13.60 16.24
C CYS A 266 -12.00 -14.27 15.54
N GLY A 267 -11.70 -15.23 14.68
CA GLY A 267 -12.65 -15.94 13.82
C GLY A 267 -11.89 -16.77 12.79
N GLU A 268 -12.48 -17.89 12.36
CA GLU A 268 -11.88 -18.71 11.30
C GLU A 268 -11.65 -17.86 10.03
N MET A 269 -10.61 -18.18 9.27
CA MET A 269 -10.41 -17.57 7.95
C MET A 269 -11.46 -18.15 6.97
N PRO A 270 -12.12 -17.33 6.14
CA PRO A 270 -13.03 -17.85 5.12
C PRO A 270 -12.37 -18.91 4.23
N GLN A 271 -13.15 -19.91 3.85
CA GLN A 271 -12.71 -21.05 3.02
C GLN A 271 -13.08 -20.87 1.54
N THR A 272 -13.30 -19.62 1.13
CA THR A 272 -13.59 -19.19 -0.23
C THR A 272 -12.32 -19.17 -1.07
N SER A 273 -12.46 -19.33 -2.38
CA SER A 273 -11.32 -19.23 -3.29
C SER A 273 -10.86 -17.78 -3.41
N ALA A 274 -9.57 -17.53 -3.20
CA ALA A 274 -8.98 -16.23 -3.51
C ALA A 274 -9.17 -15.88 -4.99
N THR A 275 -9.32 -14.58 -5.27
CA THR A 275 -9.53 -14.08 -6.63
C THR A 275 -8.23 -14.23 -7.44
N PRO A 276 -8.26 -14.69 -8.70
CA PRO A 276 -7.05 -14.85 -9.50
C PRO A 276 -6.21 -13.57 -9.61
N ALA A 277 -4.90 -13.73 -9.77
CA ALA A 277 -3.95 -12.64 -9.88
C ALA A 277 -4.28 -11.70 -11.06
N PRO A 278 -3.95 -10.40 -10.98
CA PRO A 278 -4.18 -9.46 -12.07
C PRO A 278 -3.55 -9.91 -13.39
N LYS A 279 -4.20 -9.57 -14.51
CA LYS A 279 -3.70 -9.87 -15.86
C LYS A 279 -2.31 -9.25 -16.06
N VAL A 280 -1.36 -10.03 -16.58
CA VAL A 280 -0.03 -9.56 -17.00
C VAL A 280 -0.18 -8.32 -17.87
N ALA A 281 0.63 -7.28 -17.65
CA ALA A 281 0.55 -6.02 -18.39
C ALA A 281 1.06 -6.16 -19.85
N LEU A 282 0.68 -5.24 -20.75
CA LEU A 282 1.07 -5.22 -22.17
C LEU A 282 2.58 -5.41 -22.36
N TRP A 283 3.38 -4.62 -21.61
CA TRP A 283 4.83 -4.66 -21.61
C TRP A 283 5.43 -6.02 -21.21
N GLY A 284 4.63 -6.91 -20.60
CA GLY A 284 5.01 -8.29 -20.23
C GLY A 284 4.34 -9.39 -21.08
N ARG A 285 3.30 -9.06 -21.86
CA ARG A 285 2.64 -10.02 -22.76
C ARG A 285 3.54 -10.33 -23.96
N GLY A 286 3.57 -11.59 -24.40
CA GLY A 286 4.14 -12.02 -25.69
C GLY A 286 5.63 -11.72 -25.90
N VAL A 287 6.41 -11.53 -24.84
CA VAL A 287 7.85 -11.18 -24.93
C VAL A 287 8.66 -12.39 -25.43
N LYS A 288 9.28 -12.23 -26.61
CA LYS A 288 10.26 -13.18 -27.19
C LYS A 288 11.45 -13.35 -26.25
N GLN A 289 12.00 -14.56 -26.18
CA GLN A 289 13.11 -14.87 -25.25
C GLN A 289 14.42 -15.18 -25.99
N GLU A 290 14.35 -15.31 -27.31
CA GLU A 290 15.46 -15.45 -28.23
C GLU A 290 16.26 -14.14 -28.30
N LEU A 291 17.60 -14.26 -28.31
CA LEU A 291 18.48 -13.11 -28.53
C LEU A 291 18.25 -12.54 -29.93
N ALA A 292 18.10 -11.23 -30.04
CA ALA A 292 18.11 -10.54 -31.33
C ALA A 292 19.53 -10.17 -31.75
N SER A 293 19.76 -10.09 -33.05
CA SER A 293 21.01 -9.61 -33.63
C SER A 293 20.76 -8.79 -34.89
N SER A 294 20.80 -7.47 -34.76
CA SER A 294 21.03 -6.58 -35.92
C SER A 294 22.52 -6.53 -36.26
N PRO A 295 22.90 -6.37 -37.54
CA PRO A 295 24.23 -5.85 -37.85
C PRO A 295 24.38 -4.46 -37.21
N ALA A 296 25.53 -4.19 -36.59
CA ALA A 296 25.82 -2.86 -36.06
C ALA A 296 25.87 -1.82 -37.22
N PRO A 297 25.32 -0.61 -37.04
CA PRO A 297 25.34 0.40 -38.09
C PRO A 297 26.78 0.85 -38.39
N GLU A 298 27.12 0.99 -39.66
CA GLU A 298 28.49 1.34 -40.11
C GLU A 298 28.95 2.74 -39.68
N ALA A 299 27.99 3.61 -39.30
CA ALA A 299 28.25 4.93 -38.75
C ALA A 299 27.21 5.25 -37.65
N PRO A 300 27.55 6.13 -36.67
CA PRO A 300 26.57 6.67 -35.73
C PRO A 300 25.43 7.39 -36.46
N TYR A 301 24.19 7.18 -36.01
CA TYR A 301 23.02 7.87 -36.51
C TYR A 301 22.14 8.35 -35.34
N PHE A 302 21.26 9.31 -35.63
CA PHE A 302 20.22 9.76 -34.71
C PHE A 302 18.87 9.55 -35.41
N ALA A 303 17.92 8.92 -34.73
CA ALA A 303 16.54 8.80 -35.19
C ALA A 303 15.70 9.98 -34.68
N GLU A 304 14.51 10.16 -35.27
CA GLU A 304 13.49 11.01 -34.67
C GLU A 304 13.08 10.46 -33.29
N PRO A 305 12.79 11.32 -32.28
CA PRO A 305 12.37 10.87 -30.96
C PRO A 305 11.04 10.09 -30.99
N LEU A 306 11.01 8.92 -30.36
CA LEU A 306 9.80 8.08 -30.25
C LEU A 306 9.14 8.26 -28.88
N THR A 307 7.87 8.68 -28.87
CA THR A 307 7.08 8.90 -27.64
C THR A 307 6.67 7.57 -26.99
N PHE A 308 7.19 7.33 -25.77
CA PHE A 308 6.82 6.19 -24.92
C PHE A 308 5.73 6.52 -23.88
N VAL A 309 5.57 7.79 -23.51
CA VAL A 309 4.51 8.25 -22.59
C VAL A 309 3.16 8.29 -23.33
N LYS A 310 2.58 7.11 -23.55
CA LYS A 310 1.29 6.92 -24.21
C LYS A 310 0.19 6.67 -23.18
N ILE A 311 -0.24 7.74 -22.51
CA ILE A 311 -1.32 7.78 -21.51
C ILE A 311 -2.48 8.64 -22.05
N PRO A 312 -3.75 8.21 -21.99
CA PRO A 312 -4.90 9.01 -22.46
C PRO A 312 -5.06 10.34 -21.72
N GLU A 313 -5.43 11.40 -22.42
CA GLU A 313 -5.71 12.72 -21.81
C GLU A 313 -6.84 12.63 -20.77
N GLY A 314 -6.63 13.22 -19.59
CA GLY A 314 -7.58 13.18 -18.48
C GLY A 314 -7.47 11.93 -17.58
N SER A 315 -6.52 11.03 -17.83
CA SER A 315 -6.29 9.87 -16.94
C SER A 315 -5.88 10.32 -15.55
N ASN A 316 -6.58 9.81 -14.53
CA ASN A 316 -6.40 10.11 -13.11
C ASN A 316 -6.34 8.82 -12.27
N GLY A 317 -5.43 7.92 -12.64
CA GLY A 317 -5.35 6.56 -12.10
C GLY A 317 -5.87 5.52 -13.11
N PRO A 318 -5.30 4.29 -13.14
CA PRO A 318 -4.10 3.86 -12.42
C PRO A 318 -2.80 4.47 -12.97
N LEU A 319 -2.87 5.28 -14.03
CA LEU A 319 -1.81 6.15 -14.54
C LEU A 319 -2.34 7.58 -14.70
N PHE A 320 -1.45 8.56 -14.70
CA PHE A 320 -1.82 9.98 -14.66
C PHE A 320 -1.29 10.72 -15.90
N SER A 321 -2.17 11.42 -16.62
CA SER A 321 -1.75 12.15 -17.82
C SER A 321 -1.07 13.48 -17.51
N ALA A 322 -1.27 14.02 -16.30
CA ALA A 322 -0.88 15.37 -15.92
C ALA A 322 0.64 15.55 -15.76
N HIS A 323 1.33 14.62 -15.09
CA HIS A 323 2.76 14.71 -14.84
C HIS A 323 3.44 13.34 -14.95
N ASN A 324 4.51 13.28 -15.75
CA ASN A 324 5.29 12.06 -16.01
C ASN A 324 6.78 12.43 -16.09
N HIS A 325 7.62 12.00 -15.14
CA HIS A 325 9.04 12.42 -15.07
C HIS A 325 10.02 11.31 -14.59
N VAL A 326 11.33 11.59 -14.73
CA VAL A 326 12.46 10.64 -14.60
C VAL A 326 12.19 9.31 -15.34
N PRO A 327 12.36 9.30 -16.68
CA PRO A 327 12.35 8.07 -17.45
C PRO A 327 13.69 7.34 -17.31
N ALA A 328 13.60 6.04 -17.09
CA ALA A 328 14.69 5.08 -17.21
C ALA A 328 14.40 4.11 -18.36
N ILE A 329 15.42 3.74 -19.12
CA ILE A 329 15.29 2.89 -20.31
C ILE A 329 16.40 1.85 -20.33
N ALA A 330 16.07 0.59 -20.62
CA ALA A 330 17.02 -0.50 -20.79
C ALA A 330 16.78 -1.29 -22.10
N GLU A 331 17.86 -1.66 -22.77
CA GLU A 331 17.84 -2.63 -23.88
C GLU A 331 17.69 -4.04 -23.31
N CYS A 332 16.69 -4.80 -23.75
CA CYS A 332 16.51 -6.20 -23.41
C CYS A 332 17.41 -7.10 -24.29
N PRO A 333 17.87 -8.27 -23.81
CA PRO A 333 18.65 -9.22 -24.63
C PRO A 333 17.98 -9.66 -25.94
N ASN A 334 16.64 -9.64 -26.02
CA ASN A 334 15.84 -9.90 -27.22
C ASN A 334 15.73 -8.68 -28.18
N GLY A 335 16.44 -7.58 -27.90
CA GLY A 335 16.43 -6.35 -28.69
C GLY A 335 15.23 -5.41 -28.47
N ASP A 336 14.27 -5.78 -27.61
CA ASP A 336 13.21 -4.85 -27.19
C ASP A 336 13.82 -3.72 -26.33
N MET A 337 13.26 -2.51 -26.40
CA MET A 337 13.57 -1.46 -25.43
C MET A 337 12.45 -1.40 -24.39
N PHE A 338 12.80 -1.40 -23.10
CA PHE A 338 11.87 -1.28 -21.98
C PHE A 338 12.05 0.08 -21.31
N ALA A 339 10.98 0.86 -21.19
CA ALA A 339 10.99 2.17 -20.55
C ALA A 339 10.08 2.17 -19.33
N ALA A 340 10.55 2.72 -18.22
CA ALA A 340 9.77 2.98 -17.01
C ALA A 340 9.94 4.45 -16.59
N TRP A 341 8.90 5.07 -16.05
CA TRP A 341 8.92 6.44 -15.53
C TRP A 341 7.84 6.59 -14.46
N TYR A 342 7.97 7.53 -13.52
CA TYR A 342 6.88 7.78 -12.57
C TYR A 342 5.84 8.73 -13.16
N SER A 343 4.59 8.53 -12.75
CA SER A 343 3.36 9.14 -13.24
C SER A 343 2.55 9.59 -12.01
N CYS A 344 2.07 10.84 -12.02
CA CYS A 344 1.32 11.43 -10.91
C CYS A 344 0.49 12.64 -11.36
N VAL A 345 -0.32 13.20 -10.46
CA VAL A 345 -0.83 14.58 -10.60
C VAL A 345 0.11 15.56 -9.91
N THR A 346 0.51 15.25 -8.68
CA THR A 346 1.49 16.04 -7.92
C THR A 346 2.71 15.20 -7.60
N GLU A 347 3.88 15.83 -7.56
CA GLU A 347 5.11 15.12 -7.15
C GLU A 347 5.10 14.73 -5.65
N ARG A 348 4.19 15.33 -4.86
CA ARG A 348 4.21 15.33 -3.39
C ARG A 348 3.16 14.43 -2.74
N GLY A 349 2.01 14.25 -3.38
CA GLY A 349 0.91 13.49 -2.80
C GLY A 349 1.19 12.00 -2.77
N ARG A 350 0.13 11.22 -2.51
CA ARG A 350 0.20 9.76 -2.42
C ARG A 350 -0.11 9.08 -3.76
N GLU A 351 -0.69 9.82 -4.71
CA GLU A 351 -1.15 9.40 -6.05
C GLU A 351 -0.02 9.27 -7.10
N LEU A 352 1.15 8.77 -6.68
CA LEU A 352 2.33 8.62 -7.55
C LEU A 352 2.62 7.14 -7.80
N THR A 353 2.97 6.76 -9.03
CA THR A 353 3.14 5.36 -9.44
C THR A 353 4.13 5.24 -10.61
N VAL A 354 4.77 4.08 -10.81
CA VAL A 354 5.64 3.82 -11.97
C VAL A 354 4.85 3.17 -13.10
N ALA A 355 4.81 3.85 -14.24
CA ALA A 355 4.34 3.34 -15.53
C ALA A 355 5.47 2.62 -16.27
N ALA A 356 5.12 1.71 -17.18
CA ALA A 356 6.06 1.23 -18.19
C ALA A 356 5.43 1.07 -19.58
N SER A 357 6.30 1.09 -20.59
CA SER A 357 6.00 0.77 -21.98
C SER A 357 7.18 0.01 -22.60
N ARG A 358 6.92 -0.71 -23.69
CA ARG A 358 7.92 -1.46 -24.45
C ARG A 358 7.87 -1.07 -25.93
N LEU A 359 9.04 -0.92 -26.55
CA LEU A 359 9.23 -0.88 -28.00
C LEU A 359 9.75 -2.26 -28.41
N ARG A 360 9.01 -2.97 -29.26
CA ARG A 360 9.39 -4.33 -29.69
C ARG A 360 10.51 -4.27 -30.72
N PHE A 361 11.42 -5.24 -30.70
CA PHE A 361 12.52 -5.33 -31.67
C PHE A 361 11.99 -5.38 -33.12
N GLY A 362 12.31 -4.35 -33.90
CA GLY A 362 11.91 -4.20 -35.30
C GLY A 362 10.67 -3.32 -35.54
N GLU A 363 9.94 -2.92 -34.50
CA GLU A 363 8.80 -2.01 -34.61
C GLU A 363 9.23 -0.53 -34.54
N SER A 364 8.37 0.37 -35.02
CA SER A 364 8.60 1.83 -35.01
C SER A 364 7.85 2.58 -33.91
N GLU A 365 7.05 1.90 -33.09
CA GLU A 365 6.23 2.53 -32.06
C GLU A 365 6.28 1.79 -30.71
N TRP A 366 6.30 2.58 -29.63
CA TRP A 366 6.09 2.09 -28.27
C TRP A 366 4.65 1.63 -28.06
N GLU A 367 4.46 0.62 -27.20
CA GLU A 367 3.14 0.19 -26.73
C GLU A 367 2.45 1.28 -25.88
N PRO A 368 1.12 1.25 -25.73
CA PRO A 368 0.42 2.03 -24.70
C PRO A 368 1.03 1.79 -23.31
N ALA A 369 1.05 2.83 -22.47
CA ALA A 369 1.56 2.70 -21.11
C ALA A 369 0.59 1.91 -20.24
N GLU A 370 1.10 0.98 -19.43
CA GLU A 370 0.35 0.31 -18.36
C GLU A 370 1.17 0.38 -17.04
N PRO A 371 0.53 0.28 -15.87
CA PRO A 371 1.22 0.25 -14.58
C PRO A 371 2.32 -0.83 -14.51
N PHE A 372 3.40 -0.54 -13.77
CA PHE A 372 4.57 -1.40 -13.65
C PHE A 372 4.97 -1.70 -12.20
N TRP A 373 4.98 -0.67 -11.36
CA TRP A 373 5.23 -0.79 -9.93
C TRP A 373 4.78 0.48 -9.20
N GLY A 374 4.13 0.34 -8.05
CA GLY A 374 3.75 1.45 -7.19
C GLY A 374 2.79 0.91 -6.14
N PRO A 375 3.18 0.86 -4.85
CA PRO A 375 2.23 0.57 -3.79
C PRO A 375 1.18 1.70 -3.75
N PRO A 376 -0.13 1.39 -3.68
CA PRO A 376 -1.18 2.41 -3.67
C PRO A 376 -1.07 3.26 -2.40
N ASP A 377 -1.36 4.54 -2.55
CA ASP A 377 -1.20 5.57 -1.53
C ASP A 377 0.19 5.66 -0.86
N ARG A 378 1.23 5.44 -1.66
CA ARG A 378 2.65 5.63 -1.31
C ARG A 378 3.42 6.37 -2.40
N ASN A 379 4.00 7.52 -2.06
CA ASN A 379 4.86 8.28 -2.97
C ASN A 379 6.12 7.46 -3.33
N ASN A 380 6.31 7.11 -4.60
CA ASN A 380 7.40 6.24 -5.06
C ASN A 380 8.31 6.93 -6.12
N HIS A 381 9.09 7.92 -5.68
CA HIS A 381 9.95 8.73 -6.55
C HIS A 381 11.11 7.98 -7.21
N ALA A 382 11.50 8.48 -8.38
CA ALA A 382 12.72 8.14 -9.12
C ALA A 382 12.90 6.63 -9.41
N THR A 383 12.32 6.18 -10.53
CA THR A 383 12.63 4.86 -11.10
C THR A 383 13.99 4.89 -11.81
N SER A 384 14.73 3.77 -11.74
CA SER A 384 15.92 3.53 -12.54
C SER A 384 15.99 2.07 -13.01
N LEU A 385 16.54 1.86 -14.19
CA LEU A 385 16.69 0.56 -14.85
C LEU A 385 18.16 0.31 -15.18
N TRP A 386 18.61 -0.93 -15.01
CA TRP A 386 19.97 -1.35 -15.36
C TRP A 386 20.00 -2.79 -15.85
N ARG A 387 20.72 -3.08 -16.94
CA ARG A 387 20.99 -4.45 -17.41
C ARG A 387 22.45 -4.82 -17.13
N ASN A 388 22.67 -6.02 -16.59
CA ASN A 388 24.00 -6.59 -16.44
C ASN A 388 24.45 -7.36 -17.69
N GLU A 389 25.71 -7.79 -17.71
CA GLU A 389 26.33 -8.49 -18.86
C GLU A 389 25.68 -9.85 -19.17
N ASN A 390 25.04 -10.46 -18.18
CA ASN A 390 24.31 -11.73 -18.33
C ASN A 390 22.88 -11.53 -18.85
N GLY A 391 22.46 -10.29 -19.12
CA GLY A 391 21.14 -9.96 -19.65
C GLY A 391 20.03 -9.75 -18.62
N ARG A 392 20.29 -9.99 -17.32
CA ARG A 392 19.33 -9.68 -16.25
C ARG A 392 19.10 -8.18 -16.18
N ILE A 393 17.83 -7.79 -16.18
CA ILE A 393 17.38 -6.41 -16.00
C ILE A 393 17.01 -6.19 -14.54
N TYR A 394 17.43 -5.08 -13.96
CA TYR A 394 17.12 -4.63 -12.61
C TYR A 394 16.28 -3.36 -12.69
N HIS A 395 15.36 -3.22 -11.75
CA HIS A 395 14.57 -2.02 -11.48
C HIS A 395 14.84 -1.56 -10.06
N PHE A 396 15.11 -0.27 -9.88
CA PHE A 396 15.33 0.39 -8.60
C PHE A 396 14.35 1.54 -8.45
N ASN A 397 13.82 1.76 -7.25
CA ASN A 397 12.90 2.86 -6.99
C ASN A 397 13.00 3.33 -5.53
N GLY A 398 12.83 4.63 -5.29
CA GLY A 398 12.55 5.14 -3.95
C GLY A 398 11.12 4.79 -3.54
N LEU A 399 10.88 4.56 -2.25
CA LEU A 399 9.55 4.34 -1.68
C LEU A 399 9.40 5.16 -0.40
N SER A 400 8.38 6.02 -0.33
CA SER A 400 8.05 6.78 0.87
C SER A 400 7.20 5.94 1.82
N ALA A 401 7.33 6.26 3.11
CA ALA A 401 6.44 5.78 4.15
C ALA A 401 5.01 6.32 3.97
N ALA A 402 4.82 7.44 3.25
CA ALA A 402 3.50 8.05 3.00
C ALA A 402 3.55 8.94 1.75
N ALA A 403 3.19 10.22 1.92
CA ALA A 403 3.38 11.28 0.94
C ALA A 403 4.86 11.73 0.89
N THR A 404 5.17 12.53 -0.13
CA THR A 404 6.43 13.26 -0.36
C THR A 404 7.66 12.38 -0.62
N TRP A 405 8.71 13.02 -1.18
CA TRP A 405 10.01 12.39 -1.45
C TRP A 405 11.08 12.73 -0.40
N GLY A 406 10.66 13.05 0.83
CA GLY A 406 11.56 13.29 1.96
C GLY A 406 12.24 12.00 2.41
N PRO A 407 11.66 11.26 3.38
CA PRO A 407 12.17 9.98 3.85
C PRO A 407 11.76 8.83 2.92
N LEU A 408 12.73 8.18 2.31
CA LEU A 408 12.52 7.09 1.35
C LEU A 408 13.32 5.85 1.76
N ALA A 409 12.73 4.67 1.63
CA ALA A 409 13.46 3.42 1.51
C ALA A 409 13.85 3.17 0.03
N LEU A 410 14.81 2.27 -0.21
CA LEU A 410 15.26 1.91 -1.56
C LEU A 410 14.88 0.47 -1.88
N VAL A 411 14.05 0.28 -2.91
CA VAL A 411 13.55 -1.02 -3.37
C VAL A 411 14.26 -1.45 -4.66
N MET A 412 14.51 -2.74 -4.81
CA MET A 412 15.00 -3.38 -6.03
C MET A 412 14.09 -4.55 -6.46
N ARG A 413 13.93 -4.72 -7.78
CA ARG A 413 13.35 -5.89 -8.46
C ARG A 413 14.24 -6.30 -9.62
N TYR A 414 14.10 -7.52 -10.14
CA TYR A 414 14.80 -7.96 -11.35
C TYR A 414 13.95 -8.86 -12.25
N SER A 415 14.35 -8.97 -13.52
CA SER A 415 13.81 -9.87 -14.55
C SER A 415 14.96 -10.63 -15.23
N ASP A 416 14.76 -11.93 -15.43
CA ASP A 416 15.65 -12.83 -16.19
C ASP A 416 15.10 -13.18 -17.60
N ASP A 417 13.90 -12.69 -17.93
CA ASP A 417 13.11 -13.10 -19.10
C ASP A 417 12.75 -11.91 -20.01
N ASN A 418 13.75 -11.07 -20.28
CA ASN A 418 13.62 -9.89 -21.14
C ASN A 418 12.57 -8.86 -20.65
N GLY A 419 12.33 -8.79 -19.34
CA GLY A 419 11.34 -7.88 -18.74
C GLY A 419 9.89 -8.39 -18.81
N ALA A 420 9.67 -9.68 -19.08
CA ALA A 420 8.33 -10.26 -19.21
C ALA A 420 7.68 -10.49 -17.83
N THR A 421 8.42 -11.10 -16.92
CA THR A 421 8.08 -11.23 -15.50
C THR A 421 9.17 -10.62 -14.64
N TRP A 422 8.81 -10.30 -13.40
CA TRP A 422 9.67 -9.57 -12.48
C TRP A 422 9.55 -10.14 -11.08
N SER A 423 10.66 -10.14 -10.34
CA SER A 423 10.68 -10.54 -8.94
C SER A 423 9.70 -9.71 -8.09
N LYS A 424 9.36 -10.26 -6.92
CA LYS A 424 8.85 -9.46 -5.81
C LYS A 424 9.81 -8.30 -5.51
N SER A 425 9.27 -7.24 -4.92
CA SER A 425 10.05 -6.17 -4.29
C SER A 425 11.06 -6.75 -3.29
N ARG A 426 12.23 -6.13 -3.18
CA ARG A 426 13.16 -6.33 -2.07
C ARG A 426 13.74 -5.00 -1.65
N PHE A 427 13.68 -4.68 -0.36
CA PHE A 427 14.44 -3.56 0.20
C PHE A 427 15.95 -3.82 0.14
N ILE A 428 16.70 -2.83 -0.36
CA ILE A 428 18.16 -2.81 -0.37
C ILE A 428 18.74 -1.70 0.52
N SER A 429 17.93 -0.69 0.87
CA SER A 429 18.02 0.04 2.15
C SER A 429 16.59 0.18 2.69
N PRO A 430 16.18 -0.60 3.69
CA PRO A 430 14.82 -0.55 4.23
C PRO A 430 14.54 0.71 5.08
N GLU A 431 15.60 1.41 5.50
CA GLU A 431 15.46 2.59 6.34
C GLU A 431 14.96 3.78 5.50
N HIS A 432 13.84 4.35 5.92
CA HIS A 432 13.23 5.55 5.34
C HIS A 432 14.06 6.81 5.64
N ARG A 433 15.15 6.99 4.90
CA ARG A 433 16.12 8.10 5.08
C ARG A 433 15.96 9.15 3.98
N LEU A 434 16.47 10.35 4.24
CA LEU A 434 16.31 11.47 3.33
C LEU A 434 16.94 11.18 1.96
N ARG A 435 16.12 11.28 0.90
CA ARG A 435 16.55 11.28 -0.51
C ARG A 435 17.21 9.99 -1.00
N HIS A 436 16.75 8.81 -0.57
CA HIS A 436 17.03 7.53 -1.25
C HIS A 436 16.32 7.45 -2.64
N MET A 437 16.70 8.34 -3.56
CA MET A 437 16.16 8.44 -4.91
C MET A 437 17.27 8.11 -5.93
N PRO A 438 17.16 7.03 -6.73
CA PRO A 438 18.15 6.72 -7.77
C PRO A 438 17.97 7.61 -9.02
N ILE A 439 18.11 8.94 -8.85
CA ILE A 439 17.99 9.96 -9.92
C ILE A 439 19.26 9.98 -10.80
N ALA A 440 19.56 8.84 -11.43
CA ALA A 440 20.64 8.68 -12.40
C ALA A 440 20.46 7.37 -13.19
N SER A 441 21.18 7.25 -14.30
CA SER A 441 21.52 5.94 -14.85
C SER A 441 22.34 5.16 -13.81
N VAL A 442 21.90 3.97 -13.44
CA VAL A 442 22.69 3.06 -12.58
C VAL A 442 23.85 2.45 -13.38
N PHE A 443 25.04 2.34 -12.77
CA PHE A 443 26.24 1.82 -13.43
C PHE A 443 27.14 1.07 -12.44
N ARG A 444 27.69 -0.08 -12.86
CA ARG A 444 28.64 -0.83 -12.02
C ARG A 444 30.03 -0.21 -12.06
N ARG A 445 30.62 0.06 -10.90
CA ARG A 445 32.00 0.54 -10.71
C ARG A 445 33.00 -0.61 -10.87
N GLN A 446 34.29 -0.26 -11.02
CA GLN A 446 35.37 -1.23 -11.25
C GLN A 446 35.59 -2.22 -10.10
N ASP A 447 35.16 -1.88 -8.88
CA ASP A 447 35.19 -2.75 -7.70
C ASP A 447 33.97 -3.69 -7.60
N GLY A 448 33.05 -3.62 -8.55
CA GLY A 448 31.84 -4.44 -8.59
C GLY A 448 30.63 -3.85 -7.85
N SER A 449 30.77 -2.71 -7.16
CA SER A 449 29.61 -1.98 -6.61
C SER A 449 28.72 -1.41 -7.72
N ILE A 450 27.41 -1.36 -7.47
CA ILE A 450 26.34 -0.88 -8.36
C ILE A 450 25.64 0.27 -7.65
#